data_AF-A0A829R6Z3-F1
#
_entry.id   AF-A0A829R6Z3-F1
#
_cell.length_a   1.000
_cell.length_b   1.000
_cell.length_c   1.000
_cell.angle_alpha   90.00
_cell.angle_beta   90.00
_cell.angle_gamma   90.00
#
_symmetry.space_group_name_H-M   'P 1'
#
loop_
_entity.id
_entity.type
_entity.pdbx_description
1 polymer ?
#
loop_
_entity_poly.entity_id
_entity_poly.type
_entity_poly.pdbx_seq_one_letter_code
_entity_poly.pdbx_strand_id
1 'polypeptide(L)'
;MEVIQSQLRNQSQSQNRTKVKKERRRKRKKTKAQLFKSAKKKGKKVKGNNSKKVSKKGDSNLPSKSKKYSSKDLIVDGKVKQRRYYGKNGKAVLDIDYFHNPIKGVKFPHRHKITWDKKGNMIREKH
;
A
#
# COMPACT_ATOMS: atom_id res chain seq x y z
N MET A 1 -32.83 52.80 -9.94
CA MET A 1 -31.51 52.42 -9.37
C MET A 1 -31.55 50.99 -8.80
N GLU A 2 -31.98 49.98 -9.56
CA GLU A 2 -32.17 48.61 -9.03
C GLU A 2 -31.30 47.53 -9.69
N VAL A 3 -30.54 47.87 -10.73
CA VAL A 3 -29.79 46.88 -11.51
C VAL A 3 -28.46 46.49 -10.85
N ILE A 4 -27.93 47.32 -9.95
CA ILE A 4 -26.58 47.15 -9.37
C ILE A 4 -26.59 46.22 -8.14
N GLN A 5 -27.72 46.08 -7.43
CA GLN A 5 -27.77 45.23 -6.21
C GLN A 5 -27.87 43.73 -6.51
N SER A 6 -28.28 43.32 -7.72
CA SER A 6 -28.43 41.90 -8.08
C SER A 6 -27.09 41.25 -8.48
N GLN A 7 -26.17 42.01 -9.10
CA GLN A 7 -24.85 41.51 -9.51
C GLN A 7 -23.91 41.27 -8.31
N LEU A 8 -23.99 42.10 -7.26
CA LEU A 8 -23.20 41.93 -6.04
C LEU A 8 -23.65 40.74 -5.17
N ARG A 9 -24.92 40.34 -5.21
CA ARG A 9 -25.43 39.14 -4.51
C ARG A 9 -24.99 37.84 -5.17
N ASN A 10 -24.86 37.80 -6.50
CA ASN A 10 -24.44 36.58 -7.20
C ASN A 10 -22.94 36.27 -7.06
N GLN A 11 -22.10 37.29 -6.87
CA GLN A 11 -20.66 37.08 -6.63
C GLN A 11 -20.38 36.54 -5.21
N SER A 12 -21.12 36.98 -4.19
CA SER A 12 -20.94 36.51 -2.81
C SER A 12 -21.39 35.05 -2.61
N GLN A 13 -22.43 34.60 -3.34
CA GLN A 13 -22.88 33.20 -3.29
C GLN A 13 -21.92 32.23 -3.99
N SER A 14 -21.26 32.65 -5.08
CA SER A 14 -20.27 31.84 -5.81
C SER A 14 -18.99 31.63 -4.99
N GLN A 15 -18.50 32.68 -4.33
CA GLN A 15 -17.29 32.62 -3.49
C GLN A 15 -17.50 31.82 -2.19
N ASN A 16 -18.72 31.79 -1.63
CA ASN A 16 -19.02 30.96 -0.45
C ASN A 16 -19.14 29.46 -0.78
N ARG A 17 -19.65 29.07 -1.95
CA ARG A 17 -19.73 27.66 -2.36
C ARG A 17 -18.36 27.01 -2.57
N THR A 18 -17.37 27.78 -3.00
CA THR A 18 -15.99 27.29 -3.21
C THR A 18 -15.21 27.14 -1.90
N LYS A 19 -15.40 28.05 -0.92
CA LYS A 19 -14.83 27.91 0.42
C LYS A 19 -15.44 26.74 1.22
N VAL A 20 -16.76 26.54 1.18
CA VAL A 20 -17.42 25.40 1.85
C VAL A 20 -16.99 24.05 1.24
N LYS A 21 -16.78 23.96 -0.08
CA LYS A 21 -16.20 22.76 -0.73
C LYS A 21 -14.73 22.52 -0.35
N LYS A 22 -13.94 23.58 -0.13
CA LYS A 22 -12.52 23.51 0.20
C LYS A 22 -12.28 23.12 1.67
N GLU A 23 -13.19 23.52 2.56
CA GLU A 23 -13.11 23.27 4.02
C GLU A 23 -13.73 21.94 4.46
N ARG A 24 -14.78 21.45 3.77
CA ARG A 24 -15.31 20.07 3.95
C ARG A 24 -14.36 18.96 3.50
N ARG A 25 -13.22 19.30 2.90
CA ARG A 25 -12.09 18.40 2.64
C ARG A 25 -11.22 18.17 3.89
N ARG A 26 -11.80 18.22 5.10
CA ARG A 26 -11.30 17.46 6.27
C ARG A 26 -10.91 16.08 5.76
N LYS A 27 -9.60 15.79 5.66
CA LYS A 27 -9.06 14.60 5.00
C LYS A 27 -9.66 13.35 5.67
N ARG A 28 -10.77 12.82 5.12
CA ARG A 28 -11.39 11.58 5.63
C ARG A 28 -10.26 10.56 5.76
N LYS A 29 -10.10 9.98 6.95
CA LYS A 29 -9.05 9.00 7.21
C LYS A 29 -9.15 7.93 6.12
N LYS A 30 -8.04 7.70 5.41
CA LYS A 30 -8.00 6.71 4.33
C LYS A 30 -8.38 5.34 4.88
N THR A 31 -9.16 4.58 4.13
CA THR A 31 -9.52 3.21 4.51
C THR A 31 -8.29 2.30 4.49
N LYS A 32 -8.35 1.16 5.19
CA LYS A 32 -7.27 0.15 5.17
C LYS A 32 -6.94 -0.31 3.75
N ALA A 33 -7.95 -0.50 2.91
CA ALA A 33 -7.78 -0.87 1.50
C ALA A 33 -7.08 0.22 0.68
N GLN A 34 -7.40 1.50 0.90
CA GLN A 34 -6.73 2.62 0.23
C GLN A 34 -5.27 2.76 0.67
N LEU A 35 -5.02 2.66 1.98
CA LEU A 35 -3.66 2.66 2.54
C LEU A 35 -2.85 1.51 1.94
N PHE A 36 -3.41 0.30 1.93
CA PHE A 36 -2.82 -0.88 1.31
C PHE A 36 -2.50 -0.69 -0.17
N LYS A 37 -3.45 -0.23 -1.00
CA LYS A 37 -3.24 0.00 -2.44
C LYS A 37 -2.10 0.99 -2.68
N SER A 38 -2.07 2.08 -1.91
CA SER A 38 -1.02 3.09 -2.02
C SER A 38 0.36 2.58 -1.57
N ALA A 39 0.41 1.81 -0.47
CA ALA A 39 1.62 1.21 0.07
C ALA A 39 2.20 0.16 -0.90
N LYS A 40 1.35 -0.74 -1.41
CA LYS A 40 1.70 -1.77 -2.41
C LYS A 40 2.27 -1.14 -3.68
N LYS A 41 1.62 -0.11 -4.22
CA LYS A 41 2.12 0.62 -5.41
C LYS A 41 3.51 1.22 -5.14
N LYS A 42 3.68 1.89 -4.01
CA LYS A 42 4.94 2.59 -3.65
C LYS A 42 6.03 1.69 -3.07
N GLY A 43 5.75 0.41 -2.83
CA GLY A 43 6.68 -0.49 -2.14
C GLY A 43 6.97 -0.09 -0.69
N LYS A 44 6.05 0.62 -0.03
CA LYS A 44 6.18 1.05 1.39
C LYS A 44 5.39 0.11 2.31
N LYS A 45 5.74 0.09 3.60
CA LYS A 45 4.93 -0.60 4.63
C LYS A 45 3.51 -0.04 4.69
N VAL A 46 2.51 -0.89 4.94
CA VAL A 46 1.12 -0.44 5.10
C VAL A 46 0.98 0.31 6.43
N LYS A 47 0.71 1.62 6.38
CA LYS A 47 0.58 2.48 7.56
C LYS A 47 -0.48 1.92 8.52
N GLY A 48 -0.09 1.69 9.78
CA GLY A 48 -0.97 1.17 10.84
C GLY A 48 -1.37 -0.30 10.70
N ASN A 49 -0.86 -1.04 9.72
CA ASN A 49 -1.17 -2.45 9.53
C ASN A 49 0.03 -3.21 8.92
N ASN A 50 1.18 -3.13 9.58
CA ASN A 50 2.41 -3.81 9.16
C ASN A 50 3.07 -4.51 10.35
N SER A 51 3.91 -5.50 10.06
CA SER A 51 4.71 -6.22 11.06
C SER A 51 6.08 -6.59 10.48
N LYS A 52 7.00 -7.04 11.33
CA LYS A 52 8.32 -7.54 10.92
C LYS A 52 8.53 -8.96 11.44
N LYS A 53 9.30 -9.76 10.71
CA LYS A 53 9.87 -11.04 11.14
C LYS A 53 11.39 -10.89 11.02
N VAL A 54 12.11 -11.01 12.12
CA VAL A 54 13.59 -11.13 12.08
C VAL A 54 13.91 -12.60 11.82
N SER A 55 14.76 -12.87 10.83
CA SER A 55 15.15 -14.24 10.48
C SER A 55 15.93 -14.88 11.63
N LYS A 56 15.53 -16.10 12.00
CA LYS A 56 16.37 -17.00 12.81
C LYS A 56 17.13 -17.97 11.89
N LYS A 57 18.08 -18.72 12.43
CA LYS A 57 18.77 -19.80 11.68
C LYS A 57 17.71 -20.76 11.11
N GLY A 58 17.70 -20.95 9.79
CA GLY A 58 16.70 -21.75 9.07
C GLY A 58 15.47 -20.99 8.54
N ASP A 59 15.26 -19.72 8.93
CA ASP A 59 14.16 -18.89 8.41
C ASP A 59 14.55 -18.19 7.11
N SER A 60 13.95 -18.61 5.99
CA SER A 60 14.14 -17.95 4.70
C SER A 60 12.90 -17.23 4.17
N ASN A 61 11.73 -17.46 4.77
CA ASN A 61 10.44 -17.09 4.18
C ASN A 61 9.48 -16.39 5.15
N LEU A 62 8.64 -15.54 4.57
CA LEU A 62 7.44 -14.99 5.19
C LEU A 62 6.27 -15.99 5.10
N PRO A 63 5.29 -15.94 6.03
CA PRO A 63 4.10 -16.76 5.93
C PRO A 63 3.29 -16.41 4.67
N SER A 64 2.60 -17.39 4.11
CA SER A 64 1.78 -17.24 2.90
C SER A 64 0.45 -16.51 3.19
N LYS A 65 -0.02 -16.54 4.45
CA LYS A 65 -1.20 -15.82 4.93
C LYS A 65 -0.87 -14.94 6.14
N SER A 66 -1.60 -13.84 6.30
CA SER A 66 -1.51 -12.90 7.42
C SER A 66 -2.76 -12.01 7.48
N LYS A 67 -2.74 -10.96 8.30
CA LYS A 67 -3.83 -10.00 8.45
C LYS A 67 -4.21 -9.36 7.10
N LYS A 68 -5.51 -9.19 6.85
CA LYS A 68 -6.02 -8.53 5.64
C LYS A 68 -5.47 -7.11 5.48
N TYR A 69 -5.23 -6.70 4.24
CA TYR A 69 -4.72 -5.37 3.87
C TYR A 69 -3.47 -4.96 4.66
N SER A 70 -2.50 -5.86 4.80
CA SER A 70 -1.29 -5.64 5.59
C SER A 70 -0.01 -5.84 4.78
N SER A 71 1.12 -5.46 5.36
CA SER A 71 2.45 -5.87 4.87
C SER A 71 3.27 -6.51 5.98
N LYS A 72 4.23 -7.35 5.60
CA LYS A 72 5.21 -7.91 6.52
C LYS A 72 6.61 -7.84 5.92
N ASP A 73 7.56 -7.41 6.73
CA ASP A 73 8.97 -7.30 6.33
C ASP A 73 9.74 -8.49 6.92
N LEU A 74 10.53 -9.16 6.09
CA LEU A 74 11.55 -10.10 6.54
C LEU A 74 12.86 -9.33 6.72
N ILE A 75 13.41 -9.36 7.93
CA ILE A 75 14.66 -8.71 8.28
C ILE A 75 15.74 -9.79 8.37
N VAL A 76 16.82 -9.61 7.61
CA VAL A 76 18.02 -10.45 7.64
C VAL A 76 19.20 -9.50 7.85
N ASP A 77 20.04 -9.78 8.85
CA ASP A 77 21.21 -8.96 9.21
C ASP A 77 20.88 -7.47 9.38
N GLY A 78 19.76 -7.19 10.05
CA GLY A 78 19.27 -5.82 10.30
C GLY A 78 18.67 -5.11 9.07
N LYS A 79 18.73 -5.69 7.87
CA LYS A 79 18.23 -5.11 6.62
C LYS A 79 16.93 -5.80 6.16
N VAL A 80 16.05 -5.05 5.48
CA VAL A 80 14.83 -5.63 4.90
C VAL A 80 15.24 -6.46 3.69
N LYS A 81 15.10 -7.79 3.77
CA LYS A 81 15.33 -8.71 2.66
C LYS A 81 14.14 -8.71 1.69
N GLN A 82 12.95 -8.83 2.24
CA GLN A 82 11.70 -9.00 1.50
C GLN A 82 10.56 -8.26 2.20
N ARG A 83 9.66 -7.66 1.42
CA ARG A 83 8.37 -7.12 1.88
C ARG A 83 7.22 -7.82 1.17
N ARG A 84 6.41 -8.55 1.93
CA ARG A 84 5.19 -9.22 1.45
C ARG A 84 3.94 -8.41 1.74
N TYR A 85 3.03 -8.35 0.78
CA TYR A 85 1.72 -7.71 0.92
C TYR A 85 0.61 -8.75 0.97
N TYR A 86 -0.34 -8.58 1.89
CA TYR A 86 -1.49 -9.47 2.09
C TYR A 86 -2.80 -8.77 1.71
N GLY A 87 -3.54 -9.40 0.80
CA GLY A 87 -4.76 -8.87 0.21
C GLY A 87 -5.99 -8.87 1.14
N LYS A 88 -7.17 -8.70 0.54
CA LYS A 88 -8.45 -8.61 1.28
C LYS A 88 -8.78 -9.86 2.11
N ASN A 89 -8.33 -11.02 1.65
CA ASN A 89 -8.52 -12.33 2.25
C ASN A 89 -7.31 -12.78 3.09
N GLY A 90 -6.35 -11.88 3.35
CA GLY A 90 -5.14 -12.22 4.10
C GLY A 90 -4.15 -13.11 3.36
N LYS A 91 -4.42 -13.52 2.12
CA LYS A 91 -3.45 -14.21 1.26
C LYS A 91 -2.40 -13.24 0.72
N ALA A 92 -1.16 -13.69 0.61
CA ALA A 92 -0.09 -12.96 -0.05
C ALA A 92 -0.44 -12.65 -1.52
N VAL A 93 -0.12 -11.43 -1.98
CA VAL A 93 -0.43 -10.98 -3.36
C VAL A 93 0.76 -10.34 -4.09
N LEU A 94 1.81 -9.98 -3.36
CA LEU A 94 3.02 -9.37 -3.91
C LEU A 94 4.16 -9.56 -2.93
N ASP A 95 5.31 -9.94 -3.45
CA ASP A 95 6.61 -9.79 -2.78
C ASP A 95 7.44 -8.71 -3.45
N ILE A 96 8.19 -7.98 -2.64
CA ILE A 96 9.25 -7.08 -3.09
C ILE A 96 10.53 -7.54 -2.41
N ASP A 97 11.49 -7.98 -3.21
CA ASP A 97 12.80 -8.34 -2.71
C ASP A 97 13.71 -7.12 -2.84
N TYR A 98 14.48 -6.86 -1.79
CA TYR A 98 15.46 -5.78 -1.73
C TYR A 98 16.88 -6.30 -1.86
N PHE A 99 17.12 -7.56 -1.48
CA PHE A 99 18.34 -8.30 -1.76
C PHE A 99 18.09 -9.80 -1.65
N HIS A 100 18.88 -10.58 -2.38
CA HIS A 100 19.06 -12.02 -2.17
C HIS A 100 20.45 -12.41 -2.73
N ASN A 101 20.87 -13.66 -2.53
CA ASN A 101 22.15 -14.18 -3.05
C ASN A 101 22.32 -13.83 -4.54
N PRO A 102 23.54 -13.52 -4.99
CA PRO A 102 23.77 -12.91 -6.29
C PRO A 102 23.28 -13.82 -7.42
N ILE A 103 22.22 -13.39 -8.08
CA ILE A 103 21.85 -13.84 -9.43
C ILE A 103 22.32 -12.74 -10.36
N LYS A 104 23.19 -13.07 -11.32
CA LYS A 104 23.69 -12.10 -12.31
C LYS A 104 22.51 -11.44 -13.04
N GLY A 105 22.50 -10.11 -13.12
CA GLY A 105 21.53 -9.35 -13.91
C GLY A 105 20.25 -8.89 -13.21
N VAL A 106 20.02 -9.25 -11.94
CA VAL A 106 18.80 -8.81 -11.21
C VAL A 106 19.01 -7.44 -10.56
N LYS A 107 18.20 -6.45 -10.94
CA LYS A 107 18.17 -5.12 -10.30
C LYS A 107 17.19 -5.11 -9.13
N PHE A 108 17.63 -4.60 -7.98
CA PHE A 108 16.79 -4.45 -6.80
C PHE A 108 16.30 -3.00 -6.62
N PRO A 109 15.13 -2.78 -5.98
CA PRO A 109 14.18 -3.80 -5.54
C PRO A 109 13.37 -4.35 -6.70
N HIS A 110 13.13 -5.66 -6.74
CA HIS A 110 12.31 -6.30 -7.76
C HIS A 110 11.04 -6.91 -7.16
N ARG A 111 10.03 -7.11 -8.01
CA ARG A 111 8.66 -7.41 -7.60
C ARG A 111 8.21 -8.75 -8.14
N HIS A 112 7.61 -9.57 -7.30
CA HIS A 112 7.02 -10.84 -7.70
C HIS A 112 5.53 -10.81 -7.45
N LYS A 113 4.75 -11.02 -8.51
CA LYS A 113 3.33 -11.30 -8.33
C LYS A 113 3.16 -12.64 -7.65
N ILE A 114 2.18 -12.71 -6.76
CA ILE A 114 1.80 -13.95 -6.10
C ILE A 114 0.40 -14.32 -6.56
N THR A 115 0.27 -15.53 -7.09
CA THR A 115 -0.99 -16.18 -7.41
C THR A 115 -1.18 -17.40 -6.52
N TRP A 116 -2.37 -18.01 -6.59
CA TRP A 116 -2.71 -19.16 -5.79
C TRP A 116 -3.38 -20.19 -6.68
N ASP A 117 -2.96 -21.45 -6.59
CA ASP A 117 -3.60 -22.53 -7.33
C ASP A 117 -4.95 -22.93 -6.68
N LYS A 118 -5.66 -23.85 -7.34
CA LYS A 118 -6.93 -24.40 -6.84
C LYS A 118 -6.76 -25.18 -5.52
N LYS A 119 -5.57 -25.75 -5.27
CA LYS A 119 -5.22 -26.50 -4.05
C LYS A 119 -4.86 -25.57 -2.88
N GLY A 120 -4.78 -24.26 -3.12
CA GLY A 120 -4.43 -23.27 -2.10
C GLY A 120 -2.94 -23.12 -1.86
N ASN A 121 -2.09 -23.59 -2.78
CA ASN A 121 -0.65 -23.33 -2.75
C ASN A 121 -0.35 -21.95 -3.32
N MET A 122 0.63 -21.30 -2.70
CA MET A 122 1.11 -19.98 -3.12
C MET A 122 2.12 -20.15 -4.26
N ILE A 123 1.82 -19.57 -5.42
CA ILE A 123 2.74 -19.52 -6.55
C ILE A 123 3.32 -18.11 -6.61
N ARG A 124 4.65 -18.03 -6.57
CA ARG A 124 5.39 -16.78 -6.71
C ARG A 124 6.01 -16.74 -8.10
N GLU A 125 5.74 -15.68 -8.85
CA GLU A 125 6.34 -15.44 -10.16
C GLU A 125 7.87 -15.42 -10.06
N LYS A 126 8.56 -16.09 -10.99
CA LYS A 126 10.01 -16.03 -11.12
C LYS A 126 10.38 -14.90 -12.08
N HIS A 127 11.58 -14.35 -11.92
CA HIS A 127 12.18 -13.37 -12.81
C HIS A 127 13.38 -13.98 -13.50
#